data_AF-A0A832SDQ5-F1
#
_entry.id   AF-A0A832SDQ5-F1
#
_cell.length_a   1.000
_cell.length_b   1.000
_cell.length_c   1.000
_cell.angle_alpha   90.00
_cell.angle_beta   90.00
_cell.angle_gamma   90.00
#
_symmetry.space_group_name_H-M   'P 1'
#
loop_
_entity.id
_entity.type
_entity.pdbx_description
1 polymer ?
#
loop_
_entity_poly.entity_id
_entity_poly.type
_entity_poly.pdbx_seq_one_letter_code
_entity_poly.pdbx_strand_id
1 'polypeptide(L)' 'MKSVHVLRKFSGKKYGTKKTHLGTKKAYPPEECLNPEFIKEVECSRQKVLNGKGIKFNTVDDFFSNLEK' A
#
# COMPACT_ATOMS: atom_id res chain seq x y z
N MET A 1 7.24 19.65 57.01
CA MET A 1 7.13 18.18 57.23
C MET A 1 6.46 17.54 56.02
N LYS A 2 6.85 16.30 55.72
CA LYS A 2 6.59 15.47 54.52
C LYS A 2 5.13 15.51 54.04
N SER A 3 4.88 15.84 52.77
CA SER A 3 4.51 14.89 51.68
C SER A 3 3.36 13.95 52.03
N VAL A 4 2.20 14.08 51.37
CA VAL A 4 1.51 12.95 50.69
C VAL A 4 0.50 13.51 49.66
N HIS A 5 0.94 13.89 48.44
CA HIS A 5 0.02 13.80 47.31
C HIS A 5 0.06 12.35 46.85
N VAL A 6 -1.00 11.63 47.14
CA VAL A 6 -1.23 10.25 46.71
C VAL A 6 -1.25 10.24 45.18
N LEU A 7 -0.08 9.99 44.59
CA LEU A 7 0.05 9.55 43.20
C LEU A 7 -0.71 8.24 43.08
N ARG A 8 -1.98 8.33 42.67
CA ARG A 8 -2.77 7.20 42.24
C ARG A 8 -2.04 6.59 41.03
N LYS A 9 -1.24 5.56 41.30
CA LYS A 9 -0.60 4.73 40.29
C LYS A 9 -1.72 4.09 39.46
N PHE A 10 -2.11 4.72 38.37
CA PHE A 10 -2.77 4.02 37.28
C PHE A 10 -1.72 3.07 36.71
N SER A 11 -1.82 1.80 37.11
CA SER A 11 -1.09 0.70 36.53
C SER A 11 -1.32 0.72 35.02
N GLY A 12 -0.26 1.08 34.30
CA GLY A 12 -0.28 1.17 32.85
C GLY A 12 -0.52 -0.20 32.23
N LYS A 13 -1.76 -0.44 31.80
CA LYS A 13 -1.97 -1.20 30.57
C LYS A 13 -1.72 -0.24 29.42
N LYS A 14 -0.46 -0.14 28.99
CA LYS A 14 -0.14 0.45 27.69
C LYS A 14 -0.63 -0.51 26.62
N TYR A 15 -1.91 -0.42 26.27
CA TYR A 15 -2.34 -0.85 24.95
C TYR A 15 -1.50 -0.05 23.97
N GLY A 16 -0.67 -0.73 23.17
CA GLY A 16 0.32 -0.13 22.29
C GLY A 16 -0.33 0.79 21.27
N THR A 17 -0.60 2.03 21.66
CA THR A 17 -0.98 3.12 20.77
C THR A 17 0.32 3.68 20.21
N LYS A 18 0.92 2.99 19.23
CA LYS A 18 1.84 3.66 18.30
C LYS A 18 0.99 4.36 17.22
N LYS A 19 0.21 5.36 17.64
CA LYS A 19 -0.21 6.45 16.75
C LYS A 19 0.79 7.58 16.97
N THR A 20 1.96 7.44 16.35
CA THR A 20 2.94 8.52 16.22
C THR A 20 3.05 8.87 14.75
N HIS A 21 2.23 9.85 14.38
CA HIS A 21 2.56 10.98 13.50
C HIS A 21 3.90 10.83 12.74
N LEU A 22 3.89 10.15 11.61
CA LEU A 22 4.92 10.24 10.58
C LEU A 22 4.19 9.98 9.26
N GLY A 23 4.18 10.99 8.37
CA GLY A 23 3.29 11.10 7.21
C GLY A 23 2.99 9.77 6.54
N THR A 24 1.72 9.55 6.18
CA THR A 24 1.17 8.36 5.53
C THR A 24 2.12 7.78 4.48
N LYS A 25 3.07 6.97 4.93
CA LYS A 25 3.94 6.21 4.04
C LYS A 25 2.97 5.22 3.41
N LYS A 26 2.75 5.34 2.10
CA LYS A 26 2.05 4.34 1.32
C LYS A 26 2.84 3.04 1.53
N ALA A 27 2.42 2.24 2.50
CA ALA A 27 3.00 0.94 2.74
C ALA A 27 2.42 0.06 1.63
N TYR A 28 3.20 -0.15 0.58
CA TYR A 28 2.87 -1.18 -0.39
C TYR A 28 2.78 -2.50 0.38
N PRO A 29 1.80 -3.36 0.05
CA PRO A 29 1.70 -4.67 0.67
C PRO A 29 3.00 -5.45 0.42
N PRO A 30 3.41 -6.32 1.37
CA PRO A 30 4.53 -7.22 1.17
C PRO A 30 4.38 -8.03 -0.13
N GLU A 31 5.48 -8.30 -0.83
CA GLU A 31 5.47 -9.06 -2.09
C GLU A 31 4.87 -10.46 -1.93
N GLU A 32 4.99 -11.04 -0.73
CA GLU A 32 4.37 -12.32 -0.35
C GLU A 32 2.83 -12.31 -0.44
N CYS A 33 2.21 -11.13 -0.43
CA CYS A 33 0.76 -10.96 -0.59
C CYS A 33 0.32 -10.92 -2.07
N LEU A 34 1.25 -10.88 -3.03
CA LEU A 34 0.92 -10.84 -4.44
C LEU A 34 0.66 -12.25 -4.97
N ASN A 35 -0.41 -12.41 -5.75
CA ASN A 35 -0.70 -13.68 -6.40
C ASN A 35 0.42 -13.99 -7.43
N PRO A 36 1.11 -15.13 -7.34
CA PRO A 36 2.17 -15.50 -8.29
C PRO A 36 1.66 -15.63 -9.74
N GLU A 37 0.38 -15.97 -9.94
CA GLU A 37 -0.23 -15.99 -11.28
C GLU A 37 -0.34 -14.59 -11.87
N PHE A 38 -0.73 -13.61 -11.05
CA PHE A 38 -0.82 -12.21 -11.45
C PHE A 38 0.57 -11.65 -11.82
N ILE A 39 1.61 -12.00 -11.08
CA ILE A 39 2.99 -11.58 -11.41
C ILE A 39 3.39 -12.10 -12.79
N LYS A 40 3.13 -13.38 -13.08
CA LYS A 40 3.43 -14.00 -14.39
C LYS A 40 2.65 -13.33 -15.52
N GLU A 41 1.39 -13.00 -15.30
CA GLU A 41 0.54 -12.30 -16.27
C GLU A 41 1.10 -10.92 -16.62
N VAL A 42 1.50 -10.16 -15.60
CA VAL A 42 2.10 -8.83 -15.76
C VAL A 42 3.43 -8.92 -16.51
N GLU A 43 4.30 -9.86 -16.15
CA GLU A 43 5.58 -10.06 -16.83
C GLU A 43 5.40 -10.43 -18.31
N CYS A 44 4.47 -11.34 -18.60
CA CYS A 44 4.12 -11.74 -19.96
C CYS A 44 3.60 -10.55 -20.78
N SER A 45 2.69 -9.76 -20.19
CA SER A 45 2.15 -8.56 -20.82
C SER A 45 3.22 -7.51 -21.10
N ARG A 46 4.13 -7.29 -20.14
CA ARG A 46 5.28 -6.39 -20.30
C ARG A 46 6.18 -6.82 -21.46
N GLN A 47 6.49 -8.12 -21.58
CA GLN A 47 7.27 -8.63 -22.71
C GLN A 47 6.55 -8.45 -24.04
N LYS A 48 5.24 -8.67 -24.10
CA LYS A 48 4.45 -8.41 -25.33
C LYS A 48 4.53 -6.95 -25.75
N VAL A 49 4.45 -6.01 -24.81
CA VAL A 49 4.60 -4.57 -25.09
C VAL A 49 6.00 -4.27 -25.63
N LEU A 50 7.06 -4.79 -24.98
CA LEU A 50 8.45 -4.61 -25.44
C LEU A 50 8.68 -5.17 -26.85
N ASN A 51 8.03 -6.30 -27.17
CA ASN A 51 8.09 -6.92 -28.49
C ASN A 51 7.21 -6.21 -29.55
N GLY A 52 6.64 -5.04 -29.24
CA GLY A 52 5.80 -4.27 -30.16
C GLY A 52 4.40 -4.86 -30.38
N LYS A 53 4.01 -5.89 -29.62
CA LYS A 53 2.67 -6.51 -29.64
C LYS A 53 1.71 -5.86 -28.65
N GLY A 54 2.09 -4.73 -28.06
CA GLY A 54 1.23 -3.94 -27.18
C GLY A 54 0.24 -3.08 -27.95
N ILE A 55 -0.84 -2.67 -27.29
CA ILE A 55 -1.80 -1.71 -27.83
C ILE A 55 -1.23 -0.31 -27.62
N LYS A 56 -1.14 0.49 -28.68
CA LYS A 56 -0.80 1.91 -28.60
C LYS A 56 -2.08 2.72 -28.65
N PHE A 57 -2.23 3.62 -27.70
CA PHE A 57 -3.30 4.62 -27.70
C PHE A 57 -2.69 5.97 -28.06
N ASN A 58 -3.36 6.69 -28.95
CA ASN A 58 -2.90 8.02 -29.40
C ASN A 58 -3.33 9.10 -28.41
N THR A 59 -4.47 8.91 -27.76
CA THR A 59 -5.00 9.83 -26.76
C THR A 59 -5.32 9.11 -25.45
N VAL A 60 -5.46 9.90 -24.38
CA VAL A 60 -5.88 9.40 -23.07
C VAL A 60 -7.34 8.92 -23.11
N ASP A 61 -8.19 9.57 -23.90
CA ASP A 61 -9.60 9.20 -24.06
C ASP A 61 -9.76 7.83 -24.75
N ASP A 62 -8.91 7.52 -25.74
CA ASP A 62 -8.90 6.21 -26.40
C ASP A 62 -8.56 5.07 -25.42
N PHE A 63 -7.68 5.34 -24.46
CA PHE A 63 -7.30 4.38 -23.42
C PHE A 63 -8.47 4.09 -22.48
N PHE A 64 -9.13 5.12 -21.95
CA PHE A 64 -10.28 4.92 -21.05
C PHE A 64 -11.48 4.29 -21.78
N SER A 65 -11.73 4.66 -23.03
CA SER A 65 -12.77 4.04 -23.87
C SER A 65 -12.52 2.55 -24.13
N ASN A 66 -11.26 2.10 -24.07
CA ASN A 66 -10.92 0.68 -24.19
C ASN A 66 -11.16 -0.11 -22.89
N LEU A 67 -10.98 0.54 -21.73
CA LEU A 67 -11.20 -0.06 -20.41
C LEU A 67 -12.67 -0.17 -20.01
N GLU A 68 -13.53 0.71 -20.55
CA GLU A 68 -14.97 0.70 -20.28
C GLU A 68 -15.74 -0.40 -21.06
N LYS A 69 -15.07 -1.14 -21.95
CA LYS A 69 -15.64 -2.25 -22.73
C LYS A 69 -15.44 -3.60 -22.04
#